data_AF-A0A7K3Z686-F1
#
_entry.id   AF-A0A7K3Z686-F1
#
_cell.length_a   1.000
_cell.length_b   1.000
_cell.length_c   1.000
_cell.angle_alpha   90.00
_cell.angle_beta   90.00
_cell.angle_gamma   90.00
#
_symmetry.space_group_name_H-M   'P 1'
#
loop_
_entity.id
_entity.type
_entity.pdbx_description
1 polymer ?
#
loop_
_entity_poly.entity_id
_entity_poly.type
_entity_poly.pdbx_seq_one_letter_code
_entity_poly.pdbx_strand_id
1 'polypeptide(L)'
;MGKTLVVFLVVVSIVSSLLLIRPVGAEITSFYGRGFYGPESGVNYCSFYITITSPNAQTTYTNTMPLNFNLTWIDFPKFPFSNAPSLYGYYAYSIDEGPFVEITSFQSVKDVYYETPNSYFKINPYFSHSVNISHLKQGYHNIVINASLYHNAAPPAGHFYFNITTSPIKFLVGESNSTSPTCTPTVTPSSTVEPTVTSAPIASDFTWLLIAFIAVVFVVAILAVVLVKRQKRTNLTYFSPTP
;
A
#
# COMPACT_ATOMS: atom_id res chain seq x y z
N MET A 1 41.91 -31.63 8.76
CA MET A 1 40.81 -30.97 9.49
C MET A 1 40.58 -29.49 9.14
N GLY A 2 41.57 -28.73 8.65
CA GLY A 2 41.39 -27.28 8.41
C GLY A 2 40.44 -26.87 7.26
N LYS A 3 40.35 -27.63 6.17
CA LYS A 3 39.56 -27.25 4.99
C LYS A 3 38.04 -27.25 5.24
N THR A 4 37.55 -28.16 6.09
CA THR A 4 36.12 -28.29 6.41
C THR A 4 35.61 -27.12 7.27
N LEU A 5 36.45 -26.61 8.17
CA LEU A 5 36.11 -25.46 9.03
C LEU A 5 35.98 -24.17 8.22
N VAL A 6 36.85 -23.96 7.23
CA VAL A 6 36.82 -22.78 6.36
C VAL A 6 35.53 -22.75 5.52
N VAL A 7 35.13 -23.87 4.95
CA VAL A 7 33.88 -23.97 4.18
C VAL A 7 32.67 -23.68 5.07
N PHE A 8 32.65 -24.21 6.30
CA PHE A 8 31.56 -23.97 7.25
C PHE A 8 31.43 -22.48 7.61
N LEU A 9 32.54 -21.80 7.87
CA LEU A 9 32.54 -20.36 8.20
C LEU A 9 32.08 -19.49 7.02
N VAL A 10 32.48 -19.81 5.79
CA VAL A 10 32.04 -19.09 4.59
C VAL A 10 30.53 -19.26 4.36
N VAL A 11 30.01 -20.47 4.52
CA VAL A 11 28.56 -20.73 4.38
C VAL A 11 27.76 -20.02 5.46
N VAL A 12 28.21 -20.04 6.72
CA VAL A 12 27.55 -19.31 7.82
C VAL A 12 27.57 -17.80 7.58
N SER A 13 28.66 -17.27 7.02
CA SER A 13 28.77 -15.84 6.68
C SER A 13 27.82 -15.44 5.56
N ILE A 14 27.72 -16.25 4.49
CA ILE A 14 26.80 -15.99 3.37
C ILE A 14 25.34 -16.10 3.83
N VAL A 15 25.00 -17.11 4.63
CA VAL A 15 23.65 -17.30 5.16
C VAL A 15 23.28 -16.18 6.14
N SER A 16 24.22 -15.75 7.00
CA SER A 16 24.01 -14.60 7.90
C SER A 16 23.86 -13.30 7.12
N SER A 17 24.61 -13.13 6.04
CA SER A 17 24.51 -11.95 5.16
C SER A 17 23.17 -11.94 4.41
N LEU A 18 22.69 -13.08 3.91
CA LEU A 18 21.35 -13.19 3.31
C LEU A 18 20.22 -12.98 4.32
N LEU A 19 20.38 -13.45 5.56
CA LEU A 19 19.40 -13.22 6.65
C LEU A 19 19.39 -11.76 7.16
N LEU A 20 20.47 -11.01 6.93
CA LEU A 20 20.58 -9.59 7.26
C LEU A 20 20.10 -8.67 6.13
N ILE A 21 19.84 -9.20 4.93
CA ILE A 21 18.99 -8.51 3.95
C ILE A 21 17.56 -8.60 4.49
N ARG A 22 17.25 -7.75 5.49
CA ARG A 22 15.86 -7.40 5.74
C ARG A 22 15.34 -6.90 4.40
N PRO A 23 14.22 -7.43 3.87
CA PRO A 23 13.55 -6.71 2.81
C PRO A 23 13.40 -5.30 3.34
N VAL A 24 13.89 -4.33 2.59
CA VAL A 24 13.65 -2.90 2.84
C VAL A 24 12.14 -2.74 2.69
N GLY A 25 11.45 -3.12 3.76
CA GLY A 25 10.02 -3.25 3.81
C GLY A 25 9.49 -1.85 3.74
N ALA A 26 8.62 -1.60 2.77
CA ALA A 26 7.85 -0.38 2.71
C ALA A 26 7.39 -0.04 4.13
N GLU A 27 7.78 1.14 4.64
CA GLU A 27 7.29 1.62 5.92
C GLU A 27 5.79 1.74 5.82
N ILE A 28 5.08 0.76 6.38
CA ILE A 28 3.64 0.76 6.44
C ILE A 28 3.27 1.81 7.48
N THR A 29 2.78 2.96 7.02
CA THR A 29 2.28 3.99 7.92
C THR A 29 0.79 3.79 8.08
N SER A 30 0.32 3.66 9.33
CA SER A 30 -1.10 3.54 9.65
C SER A 30 -1.58 4.74 10.44
N PHE A 31 -2.74 5.25 10.08
CA PHE A 31 -3.39 6.41 10.68
C PHE A 31 -4.76 6.02 11.19
N TYR A 32 -5.11 6.43 12.41
CA TYR A 32 -6.43 6.20 12.97
C TYR A 32 -7.33 7.42 12.73
N GLY A 33 -8.48 7.20 12.11
CA GLY A 33 -9.54 8.19 11.93
C GLY A 33 -10.78 7.83 12.71
N ARG A 34 -11.42 8.83 13.35
CA ARG A 34 -12.72 8.68 13.99
C ARG A 34 -13.67 9.77 13.46
N GLY A 35 -14.90 9.37 13.17
CA GLY A 35 -15.96 10.20 12.63
C GLY A 35 -17.23 10.10 13.44
N PHE A 36 -18.03 11.16 13.43
CA PHE A 36 -19.33 11.18 14.08
C PHE A 36 -20.23 12.23 13.43
N TYR A 37 -21.45 11.82 13.14
CA TYR A 37 -22.52 12.74 12.80
C TYR A 37 -23.10 13.25 14.13
N GLY A 38 -23.13 14.58 14.33
CA GLY A 38 -23.17 15.27 15.63
C GLY A 38 -24.15 14.73 16.72
N PRO A 39 -24.00 15.18 17.99
CA PRO A 39 -24.55 14.50 19.17
C PRO A 39 -26.08 14.34 19.18
N GLU A 40 -26.78 15.13 18.38
CA GLU A 40 -28.24 15.14 18.27
C GLU A 40 -28.78 14.20 17.19
N SER A 41 -27.94 13.61 16.34
CA SER A 41 -28.41 12.88 15.16
C SER A 41 -28.79 11.42 15.43
N GLY A 42 -28.52 10.89 16.62
CA GLY A 42 -28.80 9.49 16.99
C GLY A 42 -27.97 8.45 16.22
N VAL A 43 -26.91 8.89 15.55
CA VAL A 43 -26.03 8.07 14.70
C VAL A 43 -24.83 7.60 15.53
N ASN A 44 -24.26 6.42 15.29
CA ASN A 44 -23.09 5.95 16.04
C ASN A 44 -21.77 6.60 15.58
N TYR A 45 -20.76 6.56 16.45
CA TYR A 45 -19.37 6.80 16.05
C TYR A 45 -18.96 5.80 14.97
N CYS A 46 -18.29 6.29 13.93
CA CYS A 46 -17.59 5.45 12.98
C CYS A 46 -16.08 5.58 13.19
N SER A 47 -15.33 4.52 12.93
CA SER A 47 -13.89 4.55 13.06
C SER A 47 -13.21 3.66 12.04
N PHE A 48 -12.02 4.06 11.60
CA PHE A 48 -11.27 3.38 10.56
C PHE A 48 -9.77 3.62 10.73
N TYR A 49 -8.98 2.77 10.08
CA TYR A 49 -7.56 3.00 9.81
C TYR A 49 -7.35 3.36 8.35
N ILE A 50 -6.45 4.29 8.07
CA ILE A 50 -5.85 4.44 6.74
C ILE A 50 -4.47 3.80 6.80
N THR A 51 -4.22 2.81 5.95
CA THR A 51 -2.88 2.21 5.84
C THR A 51 -2.29 2.59 4.50
N ILE A 52 -1.12 3.22 4.52
CA ILE A 52 -0.44 3.73 3.34
C ILE A 52 0.78 2.87 3.10
N THR A 53 0.85 2.29 1.90
CA THR A 53 1.94 1.41 1.47
C THR A 53 2.87 2.09 0.49
N SER A 54 2.42 3.17 -0.15
CA SER A 54 3.24 4.04 -0.99
C SER A 54 2.64 5.45 -1.02
N PRO A 55 3.46 6.52 -0.99
CA PRO A 55 4.92 6.49 -1.02
C PRO A 55 5.56 6.16 0.33
N ASN A 56 6.88 5.91 0.31
CA ASN A 56 7.69 5.76 1.51
C ASN A 56 8.96 6.62 1.42
N ALA A 57 9.56 6.92 2.57
CA ALA A 57 10.72 7.81 2.67
C ALA A 57 12.03 7.20 2.12
N GLN A 58 12.04 5.90 1.82
CA GLN A 58 13.22 5.14 1.41
C GLN A 58 13.33 4.97 -0.11
N THR A 59 12.27 5.33 -0.85
CA THR A 59 12.20 5.20 -2.31
C THR A 59 12.34 6.59 -2.95
N THR A 60 13.21 6.69 -3.95
CA THR A 60 13.38 7.90 -4.76
C THR A 60 12.46 7.84 -5.99
N TYR A 61 11.68 8.89 -6.22
CA TYR A 61 10.75 9.03 -7.36
C TYR A 61 11.18 10.21 -8.25
N THR A 62 10.94 10.16 -9.57
CA THR A 62 11.44 11.19 -10.50
C THR A 62 10.38 11.90 -11.34
N ASN A 63 9.36 11.19 -11.82
CA ASN A 63 8.28 11.76 -12.65
C ASN A 63 6.89 11.41 -12.12
N THR A 64 6.74 10.17 -11.68
CA THR A 64 5.51 9.63 -11.13
C THR A 64 5.79 8.91 -9.82
N MET A 65 4.83 8.98 -8.93
CA MET A 65 4.88 8.31 -7.63
C MET A 65 3.59 7.52 -7.41
N PRO A 66 3.67 6.21 -7.10
CA PRO A 66 2.48 5.47 -6.72
C PRO A 66 1.98 5.95 -5.35
N LEU A 67 0.70 6.29 -5.29
CA LEU A 67 -0.05 6.54 -4.07
C LEU A 67 -0.98 5.35 -3.85
N ASN A 68 -0.59 4.49 -2.91
CA ASN A 68 -1.29 3.26 -2.58
C ASN A 68 -1.69 3.29 -1.11
N PHE A 69 -2.99 3.18 -0.85
CA PHE A 69 -3.51 3.12 0.50
C PHE A 69 -4.80 2.32 0.57
N ASN A 70 -5.11 1.83 1.76
CA ASN A 70 -6.41 1.25 2.08
C ASN A 70 -7.08 2.05 3.18
N LEU A 71 -8.40 1.96 3.25
CA LEU A 71 -9.16 2.34 4.42
C LEU A 71 -9.71 1.04 5.01
N THR A 72 -9.49 0.80 6.31
CA THR A 72 -9.96 -0.39 7.02
C THR A 72 -10.92 0.06 8.12
N TRP A 73 -12.19 -0.21 7.94
CA TRP A 73 -13.23 0.10 8.89
C TRP A 73 -13.15 -0.78 10.14
N ILE A 74 -13.33 -0.14 11.29
CA ILE A 74 -13.50 -0.79 12.59
C ILE A 74 -14.99 -0.72 12.96
N ASP A 75 -15.56 0.48 12.89
CA ASP A 75 -16.97 0.74 13.12
C ASP A 75 -17.58 1.48 11.93
N PHE A 76 -18.65 0.92 11.37
CA PHE A 76 -19.39 1.51 10.25
C PHE A 76 -20.46 2.49 10.74
N PRO A 77 -20.83 3.49 9.91
CA PRO A 77 -22.03 4.27 10.14
C PRO A 77 -23.28 3.39 10.24
N LYS A 78 -24.07 3.60 11.28
CA LYS A 78 -25.37 2.99 11.55
C LYS A 78 -26.38 4.10 11.81
N PHE A 79 -27.48 4.04 11.08
CA PHE A 79 -28.56 5.00 11.19
C PHE A 79 -29.72 4.34 11.93
N PRO A 80 -30.33 5.00 12.94
CA PRO A 80 -31.43 4.42 13.69
C PRO A 80 -32.78 4.45 12.95
N PHE A 81 -32.79 4.80 11.66
CA PHE A 81 -33.98 4.99 10.85
C PHE A 81 -33.88 4.21 9.53
N SER A 82 -35.03 3.74 9.03
CA SER A 82 -35.14 2.84 7.87
C SER A 82 -34.72 3.47 6.53
N ASN A 83 -34.73 4.80 6.43
CA ASN A 83 -34.34 5.55 5.23
C ASN A 83 -33.05 6.32 5.46
N ALA A 84 -31.94 5.61 5.64
CA ALA A 84 -30.62 6.21 5.80
C ALA A 84 -30.27 7.13 4.61
N PRO A 85 -29.60 8.28 4.84
CA PRO A 85 -29.13 9.11 3.74
C PRO A 85 -28.07 8.36 2.92
N SER A 86 -27.95 8.72 1.65
CA SER A 86 -26.79 8.30 0.86
C SER A 86 -25.53 8.94 1.42
N LEU A 87 -24.51 8.14 1.66
CA LEU A 87 -23.19 8.61 2.02
C LEU A 87 -22.27 8.58 0.80
N TYR A 88 -21.38 9.56 0.75
CA TYR A 88 -20.49 9.76 -0.36
C TYR A 88 -19.07 9.86 0.16
N GLY A 89 -18.21 8.94 -0.28
CA GLY A 89 -16.78 9.00 0.01
C GLY A 89 -16.11 10.05 -0.87
N TYR A 90 -15.29 10.91 -0.26
CA TYR A 90 -14.38 11.82 -0.95
C TYR A 90 -12.97 11.54 -0.46
N TYR A 91 -12.06 11.31 -1.41
CA TYR A 91 -10.66 11.03 -1.12
C TYR A 91 -9.83 11.97 -1.96
N ALA A 92 -8.85 12.61 -1.34
CA ALA A 92 -7.97 13.54 -2.03
C ALA A 92 -6.56 13.46 -1.42
N TYR A 93 -5.57 13.96 -2.14
CA TYR A 93 -4.23 14.16 -1.61
C TYR A 93 -3.77 15.60 -1.80
N SER A 94 -2.83 16.03 -0.98
CA SER A 94 -2.11 17.30 -1.13
C SER A 94 -0.62 17.06 -0.91
N ILE A 95 0.21 17.76 -1.68
CA ILE A 95 1.67 17.73 -1.58
C ILE A 95 2.14 19.13 -1.14
N ASP A 96 2.99 19.19 -0.13
CA ASP A 96 3.61 20.42 0.41
C ASP A 96 2.61 21.56 0.65
N GLU A 97 1.47 21.24 1.28
CA GLU A 97 0.40 22.21 1.59
C GLU A 97 -0.28 22.83 0.35
N GLY A 98 -0.08 22.23 -0.83
CA GLY A 98 -0.78 22.59 -2.05
C GLY A 98 -2.29 22.28 -2.01
N PRO A 99 -3.02 22.62 -3.09
CA PRO A 99 -4.45 22.31 -3.17
C PRO A 99 -4.70 20.79 -3.17
N PHE A 100 -5.85 20.38 -2.64
CA PHE A 100 -6.26 18.99 -2.67
C PHE A 100 -6.64 18.56 -4.10
N VAL A 101 -6.07 17.45 -4.54
CA VAL A 101 -6.37 16.78 -5.81
C VAL A 101 -7.22 15.55 -5.51
N GLU A 102 -8.41 15.48 -6.10
CA GLU A 102 -9.34 14.37 -5.90
C GLU A 102 -8.77 13.06 -6.47
N ILE A 103 -8.92 11.99 -5.69
CA ILE A 103 -8.60 10.62 -6.09
C ILE A 103 -9.93 9.99 -6.48
N THR A 104 -10.11 9.75 -7.78
CA THR A 104 -11.29 9.02 -8.26
C THR A 104 -11.30 7.64 -7.62
N SER A 105 -12.24 7.41 -6.72
CA SER A 105 -12.47 6.07 -6.19
C SER A 105 -13.13 5.25 -7.30
N PHE A 106 -12.72 3.99 -7.47
CA PHE A 106 -13.54 3.03 -8.25
C PHE A 106 -14.81 2.61 -7.48
N GLN A 107 -15.19 3.33 -6.41
CA GLN A 107 -16.44 3.08 -5.70
C GLN A 107 -17.58 3.71 -6.50
N SER A 108 -18.75 3.08 -6.46
CA SER A 108 -19.96 3.74 -6.95
C SER A 108 -20.14 5.04 -6.16
N VAL A 109 -20.45 6.13 -6.86
CA VAL A 109 -20.63 7.50 -6.34
C VAL A 109 -21.84 7.61 -5.39
N LYS A 110 -22.32 6.51 -4.79
CA LYS A 110 -23.50 6.47 -3.95
C LYS A 110 -23.48 5.23 -3.05
N ASP A 111 -22.82 5.35 -1.91
CA ASP A 111 -22.85 4.29 -0.90
C ASP A 111 -24.08 4.53 -0.01
N VAL A 112 -25.22 3.96 -0.39
CA VAL A 112 -26.40 3.94 0.48
C VAL A 112 -26.23 2.79 1.46
N TYR A 113 -26.06 3.11 2.74
CA TYR A 113 -26.12 2.09 3.79
C TYR A 113 -27.58 1.71 3.99
N TYR A 114 -27.95 0.50 3.58
CA TYR A 114 -29.14 -0.17 4.09
C TYR A 114 -28.68 -1.31 5.00
N GLU A 115 -29.41 -1.60 6.07
CA GLU A 115 -29.26 -2.85 6.83
C GLU A 115 -29.51 -4.12 5.97
N THR A 116 -29.99 -3.95 4.74
CA THR A 116 -30.23 -5.04 3.77
C THR A 116 -29.01 -5.36 2.91
N PRO A 117 -28.83 -6.62 2.45
CA PRO A 117 -27.62 -7.12 1.77
C PRO A 117 -27.28 -6.50 0.39
N ASN A 118 -28.02 -5.47 -0.06
CA ASN A 118 -27.81 -4.78 -1.33
C ASN A 118 -27.10 -3.42 -1.17
N SER A 119 -26.40 -3.18 -0.06
CA SER A 119 -25.60 -1.97 0.09
C SER A 119 -24.44 -1.99 -0.91
N TYR A 120 -24.36 -0.99 -1.78
CA TYR A 120 -23.18 -0.76 -2.63
C TYR A 120 -21.97 -0.23 -1.84
N PHE A 121 -22.15 -0.02 -0.53
CA PHE A 121 -21.11 0.40 0.40
C PHE A 121 -19.93 -0.58 0.37
N LYS A 122 -18.83 -0.18 -0.28
CA LYS A 122 -17.63 -1.00 -0.34
C LYS A 122 -16.88 -0.89 0.98
N ILE A 123 -17.02 -1.93 1.79
CA ILE A 123 -16.22 -2.12 3.00
C ILE A 123 -14.76 -2.31 2.58
N ASN A 124 -13.90 -1.53 3.22
CA ASN A 124 -12.45 -1.55 3.10
C ASN A 124 -11.90 -1.27 1.70
N PRO A 125 -12.12 -0.07 1.13
CA PRO A 125 -11.60 0.26 -0.18
C PRO A 125 -10.07 0.28 -0.21
N TYR A 126 -9.53 -0.17 -1.35
CA TYR A 126 -8.13 -0.04 -1.71
C TYR A 126 -8.00 0.93 -2.88
N PHE A 127 -7.01 1.80 -2.81
CA PHE A 127 -6.71 2.83 -3.79
C PHE A 127 -5.31 2.61 -4.36
N SER A 128 -5.20 2.72 -5.67
CA SER A 128 -3.93 2.77 -6.37
C SER A 128 -3.99 3.86 -7.44
N HIS A 129 -3.22 4.92 -7.23
CA HIS A 129 -3.22 6.11 -8.06
C HIS A 129 -1.79 6.52 -8.41
N SER A 130 -1.55 6.93 -9.66
CA SER A 130 -0.26 7.44 -10.09
C SER A 130 -0.25 8.96 -10.00
N VAL A 131 0.58 9.50 -9.11
CA VAL A 131 0.69 10.95 -8.88
C VAL A 131 1.80 11.51 -9.77
N ASN A 132 1.48 12.51 -10.58
CA ASN A 132 2.47 13.25 -11.36
C ASN A 132 3.24 14.22 -10.45
N ILE A 133 4.53 13.96 -10.26
CA ILE A 133 5.45 14.75 -9.43
C ILE A 133 6.54 15.44 -10.24
N SER A 134 6.47 15.41 -11.58
CA SER A 134 7.50 15.98 -12.47
C SER A 134 7.74 17.49 -12.29
N HIS A 135 6.80 18.20 -11.66
CA HIS A 135 6.90 19.62 -11.37
C HIS A 135 7.53 19.93 -10.00
N LEU A 136 7.76 18.92 -9.17
CA LEU A 136 8.39 19.08 -7.85
C LEU A 136 9.90 19.23 -8.01
N LYS A 137 10.52 20.00 -7.10
CA LYS A 137 11.98 20.12 -7.03
C LYS A 137 12.59 18.82 -6.50
N GLN A 138 13.89 18.64 -6.67
CA GLN A 138 14.61 17.56 -6.00
C GLN A 138 14.62 17.79 -4.49
N GLY A 139 14.40 16.73 -3.70
CA GLY A 139 14.45 16.80 -2.24
C GLY A 139 13.35 16.00 -1.55
N TYR A 140 13.20 16.23 -0.24
CA TYR A 140 12.13 15.64 0.55
C TYR A 140 10.85 16.44 0.41
N HIS A 141 9.75 15.74 0.18
CA HIS A 141 8.40 16.29 0.06
C HIS A 141 7.47 15.60 1.04
N ASN A 142 6.38 16.28 1.39
CA ASN A 142 5.34 15.77 2.25
C ASN A 142 4.06 15.55 1.45
N ILE A 143 3.46 14.37 1.57
CA ILE A 143 2.11 14.11 1.08
C ILE A 143 1.18 13.85 2.26
N VAL A 144 -0.05 14.36 2.17
CA VAL A 144 -1.15 14.03 3.08
C VAL A 144 -2.32 13.47 2.28
N ILE A 145 -3.08 12.57 2.90
CA ILE A 145 -4.32 12.04 2.34
C ILE A 145 -5.47 12.60 3.16
N ASN A 146 -6.46 13.17 2.49
CA ASN A 146 -7.73 13.53 3.08
C ASN A 146 -8.77 12.48 2.72
N ALA A 147 -9.40 11.91 3.75
CA ALA A 147 -10.54 11.03 3.62
C ALA A 147 -11.75 11.69 4.28
N SER A 148 -12.84 11.77 3.53
CA SER A 148 -14.09 12.34 4.01
C SER A 148 -15.25 11.45 3.64
N LEU A 149 -16.27 11.47 4.50
CA LEU A 149 -17.56 10.89 4.23
C LEU A 149 -18.59 11.97 4.53
N TYR A 150 -19.48 12.24 3.58
CA TYR A 150 -20.48 13.31 3.69
C TYR A 150 -21.85 12.83 3.20
N HIS A 151 -22.89 13.57 3.55
CA HIS A 151 -24.23 13.35 3.02
C HIS A 151 -24.77 14.57 2.25
N ASN A 152 -25.72 14.32 1.35
CA ASN A 152 -26.49 15.28 0.53
C ASN A 152 -25.74 16.05 -0.58
N ALA A 153 -24.56 16.62 -0.34
CA ALA A 153 -23.85 17.45 -1.33
C ALA A 153 -22.33 17.30 -1.22
N ALA A 154 -21.63 17.35 -2.35
CA ALA A 154 -20.16 17.27 -2.37
C ALA A 154 -19.51 18.41 -1.55
N PRO A 155 -18.32 18.19 -0.97
CA PRO A 155 -17.52 19.25 -0.37
C PRO A 155 -17.41 20.47 -1.29
N PRO A 156 -17.46 21.70 -0.74
CA PRO A 156 -17.51 22.06 0.69
C PRO A 156 -18.92 22.20 1.29
N ALA A 157 -19.98 22.06 0.50
CA ALA A 157 -21.36 22.33 0.93
C ALA A 157 -22.01 21.15 1.70
N GLY A 158 -21.38 19.98 1.68
CA GLY A 158 -21.83 18.79 2.39
C GLY A 158 -21.61 18.87 3.90
N HIS A 159 -22.53 18.27 4.65
CA HIS A 159 -22.31 17.97 6.05
C HIS A 159 -21.44 16.70 6.15
N PHE A 160 -20.26 16.86 6.73
CA PHE A 160 -19.32 15.76 6.92
C PHE A 160 -19.74 14.88 8.08
N TYR A 161 -19.79 13.58 7.82
CA TYR A 161 -19.75 12.55 8.85
C TYR A 161 -18.35 12.44 9.45
N PHE A 162 -17.34 12.51 8.59
CA PHE A 162 -15.97 12.81 8.98
C PHE A 162 -15.22 13.51 7.86
N ASN A 163 -14.18 14.21 8.25
CA ASN A 163 -13.21 14.81 7.36
C ASN A 163 -11.85 14.75 8.06
N ILE A 164 -11.04 13.76 7.70
CA ILE A 164 -9.79 13.44 8.39
C ILE A 164 -8.64 13.51 7.39
N THR A 165 -7.62 14.29 7.73
CA THR A 165 -6.36 14.35 7.01
C THR A 165 -5.30 13.56 7.77
N THR A 166 -4.53 12.73 7.08
CA THR A 166 -3.42 11.97 7.68
C THR A 166 -2.29 12.89 8.11
N SER A 167 -1.41 12.43 9.00
CA SER A 167 -0.15 13.16 9.21
C SER A 167 0.70 13.14 7.93
N PRO A 168 1.59 14.12 7.75
CA PRO A 168 2.50 14.18 6.60
C PRO A 168 3.35 12.92 6.45
N ILE A 169 3.40 12.40 5.24
CA ILE A 169 4.23 11.26 4.85
C ILE A 169 5.35 11.78 3.97
N LYS A 170 6.58 11.50 4.37
CA LYS A 170 7.77 11.93 3.64
C LYS A 170 8.07 11.00 2.47
N PHE A 171 8.43 11.58 1.34
CA PHE A 171 8.97 10.87 0.18
C PHE A 171 10.09 11.68 -0.46
N LEU A 172 10.97 11.00 -1.20
CA LEU A 172 12.13 11.63 -1.83
C LEU A 172 11.91 11.77 -3.33
N VAL A 173 12.03 13.00 -3.84
CA VAL A 173 12.05 13.30 -5.27
C VAL A 173 13.51 13.40 -5.72
N GLY A 174 13.88 12.56 -6.68
CA GLY A 174 15.19 12.54 -7.33
C GLY A 174 15.23 13.44 -8.55
N GLU A 175 16.41 13.56 -9.14
CA GLU A 175 16.61 14.29 -10.38
C GLU A 175 15.80 13.63 -11.50
N SER A 176 14.94 14.39 -12.16
CA SER A 176 14.23 13.90 -13.34
C SER A 176 15.24 13.75 -14.47
N ASN A 177 15.34 12.54 -15.04
CA ASN A 177 16.07 12.30 -16.29
C ASN A 177 15.36 12.93 -17.50
N SER A 178 14.52 13.97 -17.32
CA SER A 178 13.88 14.69 -18.42
C SER A 178 14.91 15.56 -19.14
N THR A 179 15.77 14.92 -19.92
CA THR A 179 16.48 15.56 -21.02
C THR A 179 15.49 15.81 -22.16
N SER A 180 14.70 16.88 -22.08
CA SER A 180 14.27 17.56 -23.31
C SER A 180 13.79 18.99 -23.04
N PRO A 181 14.66 20.00 -23.17
CA PRO A 181 14.21 21.23 -23.81
C PRO A 181 13.93 20.89 -25.27
N THR A 182 12.65 20.78 -25.64
CA THR A 182 12.24 20.83 -27.04
C THR A 182 12.51 22.25 -27.55
N CYS A 183 13.77 22.54 -27.88
CA CYS A 183 14.10 23.62 -28.79
C CYS A 183 13.51 23.20 -30.14
N THR A 184 12.50 23.93 -30.61
CA THR A 184 11.91 23.77 -31.94
C THR A 184 13.02 23.82 -32.99
N PRO A 185 13.33 22.73 -33.72
CA PRO A 185 14.21 22.82 -34.86
C PRO A 185 13.39 23.26 -36.07
N THR A 186 13.87 24.30 -36.74
CA THR A 186 13.45 24.74 -38.07
C THR A 186 13.47 23.55 -39.03
N VAL A 187 12.35 23.35 -39.73
CA VAL A 187 12.14 22.29 -40.72
C VAL A 187 13.20 22.37 -41.82
N THR A 188 13.92 21.27 -42.07
CA THR A 188 14.63 21.01 -43.33
C THR A 188 14.34 19.56 -43.74
N PRO A 189 13.92 19.27 -44.99
CA PRO A 189 13.35 17.98 -45.34
C PRO A 189 14.41 16.92 -45.71
N SER A 190 14.11 15.69 -45.25
CA SER A 190 14.26 14.39 -45.92
C SER A 190 15.66 13.82 -46.22
N SER A 191 15.94 12.64 -45.62
CA SER A 191 16.33 11.44 -46.37
C SER A 191 16.25 10.15 -45.53
N THR A 192 15.54 9.17 -46.09
CA THR A 192 15.79 7.72 -46.12
C THR A 192 15.77 6.92 -44.80
N VAL A 193 14.74 6.08 -44.67
CA VAL A 193 14.52 5.07 -43.62
C VAL A 193 15.35 3.82 -43.90
N GLU A 194 16.12 3.37 -42.90
CA GLU A 194 16.72 2.03 -42.81
C GLU A 194 15.90 1.18 -41.82
N PRO A 195 15.63 -0.12 -42.10
CA PRO A 195 14.78 -0.92 -41.23
C PRO A 195 15.51 -1.33 -39.95
N THR A 196 14.98 -0.89 -38.80
CA THR A 196 15.48 -1.32 -37.48
C THR A 196 14.94 -2.70 -37.12
N VAL A 197 15.87 -3.57 -36.77
CA VAL A 197 15.69 -4.98 -36.41
C VAL A 197 14.78 -5.12 -35.19
N THR A 198 13.74 -5.96 -35.32
CA THR A 198 12.89 -6.39 -34.20
C THR A 198 13.68 -7.34 -33.30
N SER A 199 13.95 -6.95 -32.07
CA SER A 199 14.55 -7.83 -31.06
C SER A 199 13.54 -8.88 -30.60
N ALA A 200 13.96 -10.14 -30.60
CA ALA A 200 13.17 -11.28 -30.14
C ALA A 200 12.91 -11.20 -28.61
N PRO A 201 11.78 -11.74 -28.13
CA PRO A 201 11.48 -11.79 -26.70
C PRO A 201 12.53 -12.63 -25.96
N ILE A 202 13.18 -12.02 -24.97
CA ILE A 202 14.06 -12.71 -24.03
C ILE A 202 13.17 -13.59 -23.15
N ALA A 203 13.26 -14.91 -23.33
CA ALA A 203 12.65 -15.87 -22.40
C ALA A 203 13.30 -15.66 -21.02
N SER A 204 12.53 -15.13 -20.07
CA SER A 204 12.99 -14.97 -18.69
C SER A 204 13.24 -16.35 -18.09
N ASP A 205 14.48 -16.60 -17.68
CA ASP A 205 14.92 -17.85 -17.07
C ASP A 205 14.30 -18.01 -15.67
N PHE A 206 13.10 -18.62 -15.62
CA PHE A 206 12.33 -18.89 -14.41
C PHE A 206 12.95 -19.97 -13.50
N THR A 207 14.08 -20.56 -13.90
CA THR A 207 14.73 -21.65 -13.17
C THR A 207 15.11 -21.25 -11.74
N TRP A 208 15.57 -20.01 -11.54
CA TRP A 208 15.91 -19.48 -10.22
C TRP A 208 14.72 -19.30 -9.29
N LEU A 209 13.57 -18.92 -9.84
CA LEU A 209 12.35 -18.69 -9.07
C LEU A 209 11.74 -20.01 -8.58
N LEU A 210 11.83 -21.05 -9.41
CA LEU A 210 11.43 -22.41 -9.04
C LEU A 210 12.32 -23.00 -7.94
N ILE A 211 13.63 -22.81 -8.03
CA ILE A 211 14.59 -23.27 -7.01
C ILE A 211 14.31 -22.56 -5.67
N ALA A 212 14.07 -21.24 -5.69
CA ALA A 212 13.74 -20.48 -4.49
C ALA A 212 12.43 -20.97 -3.83
N PHE A 213 11.40 -21.24 -4.64
CA PHE A 213 10.13 -21.77 -4.14
C PHE A 213 10.29 -23.14 -3.45
N ILE A 214 11.05 -24.06 -4.07
CA ILE A 214 11.32 -25.39 -3.50
C ILE A 214 12.06 -25.27 -2.16
N ALA A 215 13.04 -24.38 -2.06
CA ALA A 215 13.79 -24.15 -0.83
C ALA A 215 12.88 -23.66 0.31
N VAL A 216 11.96 -22.73 0.04
CA VAL A 216 11.01 -22.22 1.04
C VAL A 216 10.07 -23.33 1.52
N VAL A 217 9.52 -24.14 0.61
CA VAL A 217 8.63 -25.26 0.96
C VAL A 217 9.37 -26.27 1.86
N PHE A 218 10.64 -26.56 1.57
CA PHE A 218 11.44 -27.49 2.37
C PHE A 218 11.69 -26.97 3.79
N VAL A 219 11.99 -25.68 3.94
CA VAL A 219 12.17 -25.04 5.26
C VAL A 219 10.88 -25.09 6.09
N VAL A 220 9.73 -24.78 5.48
CA VAL A 220 8.43 -24.83 6.15
C VAL A 220 8.09 -26.25 6.60
N ALA A 221 8.35 -27.26 5.77
CA ALA A 221 8.13 -28.66 6.11
C ALA A 221 9.00 -29.11 7.30
N ILE A 222 10.28 -28.73 7.34
CA ILE A 222 11.18 -29.04 8.47
C ILE A 222 10.66 -28.37 9.75
N LEU A 223 10.27 -27.10 9.69
CA LEU A 223 9.73 -26.39 10.86
C LEU A 223 8.46 -27.05 11.40
N ALA A 224 7.53 -27.45 10.53
CA ALA A 224 6.32 -28.16 10.92
C ALA A 224 6.64 -29.48 11.64
N VAL A 225 7.58 -30.28 11.12
CA VAL A 225 8.00 -31.54 11.76
C VAL A 225 8.63 -31.28 13.13
N VAL A 226 9.46 -30.25 13.26
CA VAL A 226 10.08 -29.87 14.55
C VAL A 226 9.03 -29.46 15.57
N LEU A 227 8.02 -28.67 15.16
CA LEU A 227 6.93 -28.23 16.03
C LEU A 227 6.07 -29.41 16.52
N VAL A 228 5.68 -30.31 15.62
CA VAL A 228 4.92 -31.52 15.99
C VAL A 228 5.73 -32.41 16.93
N LYS A 229 7.03 -32.56 16.69
CA LYS A 229 7.91 -33.35 17.57
C LYS A 229 8.06 -32.71 18.96
N ARG A 230 8.10 -31.37 19.05
CA ARG A 230 8.11 -30.64 20.33
C ARG A 230 6.79 -30.82 21.10
N GLN A 231 5.64 -30.70 20.44
CA GLN A 231 4.33 -30.89 21.09
C GLN A 231 4.17 -32.30 21.69
N LYS A 232 4.66 -33.34 21.01
CA LYS A 232 4.64 -34.71 21.53
C LYS A 232 5.50 -34.90 22.79
N ARG A 233 6.59 -34.14 22.96
CA ARG A 233 7.43 -34.22 24.18
C ARG A 233 6.78 -33.55 25.38
N THR A 234 6.09 -32.43 25.20
CA THR A 234 5.44 -31.71 26.31
C THR A 234 4.23 -32.45 26.89
N ASN A 235 3.52 -33.27 26.10
CA ASN A 235 2.37 -34.04 26.60
C ASN A 235 2.76 -35.28 27.43
N LEU A 236 4.03 -35.72 27.41
CA LEU A 236 4.48 -36.89 28.16
C LEU A 236 4.91 -36.55 29.61
N THR A 237 4.99 -35.27 29.99
CA THR A 237 5.49 -34.86 31.31
C THR A 237 4.37 -34.55 32.33
N TYR A 238 3.10 -34.62 31.93
CA TYR A 238 1.94 -34.27 32.78
C TYR A 238 1.19 -35.45 33.39
N PHE A 239 1.62 -36.69 33.15
CA PHE A 239 1.03 -37.89 33.78
C PHE A 239 2.04 -38.60 34.68
N SER A 240 2.39 -37.98 35.80
CA SER A 240 2.82 -38.74 36.98
C SER A 240 1.61 -38.93 37.89
N PRO A 241 1.08 -40.15 38.06
CA PRO A 241 0.06 -40.39 39.07
C PRO A 241 0.69 -40.15 40.44
N THR A 242 0.06 -39.29 41.22
CA THR A 242 0.41 -39.08 42.62
C THR A 242 -0.01 -40.33 43.42
N PRO A 243 0.84 -40.86 44.31
CA PRO A 243 0.54 -42.06 45.10
C PRO A 243 -0.63 -41.87 46.07
#